data_AF-A0A2J8MWJ9-F1
#
_entry.id   AF-A0A2J8MWJ9-F1
#
_cell.length_a   1.000
_cell.length_b   1.000
_cell.length_c   1.000
_cell.angle_alpha   90.00
_cell.angle_beta   90.00
_cell.angle_gamma   90.00
#
_symmetry.space_group_name_H-M   'P 1'
#
loop_
_entity.id
_entity.type
_entity.pdbx_description
1 polymer ?
#
loop_
_entity_poly.entity_id
_entity_poly.type
_entity_poly.pdbx_seq_one_letter_code
_entity_poly.pdbx_strand_id
1 'polypeptide(L)' 'MDMDPFLHCVIPNFIQSQDFLEGLQKELMNLDFHENLMI' A
#
# COMPACT_ATOMS: atom_id res chain seq x y z
N MET A 1 -20.76 -8.20 -8.03
CA MET A 1 -20.09 -8.00 -6.73
C MET A 1 -18.92 -8.96 -6.75
N ASP A 2 -17.68 -8.47 -6.85
CA ASP A 2 -16.50 -9.32 -6.86
C ASP A 2 -16.35 -9.98 -5.49
N MET A 3 -16.75 -11.26 -5.40
CA MET A 3 -16.92 -12.03 -4.16
C MET A 3 -16.02 -13.28 -4.13
N ASP A 4 -15.02 -13.39 -5.01
CA ASP A 4 -14.31 -14.66 -5.22
C ASP A 4 -12.79 -14.45 -5.09
N PRO A 5 -12.10 -15.14 -4.16
CA PRO A 5 -12.56 -16.19 -3.23
C PRO A 5 -13.28 -15.72 -1.96
N PHE A 6 -13.23 -14.42 -1.63
CA PHE A 6 -13.87 -13.85 -0.43
C PHE A 6 -14.30 -12.40 -0.67
N LEU A 7 -15.10 -11.85 0.25
CA LEU A 7 -15.49 -10.44 0.25
C LEU A 7 -14.27 -9.54 0.34
N HIS A 8 -14.11 -8.67 -0.67
CA HIS A 8 -13.11 -7.63 -0.68
C HIS A 8 -13.72 -6.31 -1.13
N CYS A 9 -13.10 -5.20 -0.74
CA CYS A 9 -13.50 -3.86 -1.13
C CYS A 9 -12.27 -3.13 -1.69
N VAL A 10 -12.47 -2.38 -2.77
CA VAL A 10 -11.44 -1.54 -3.39
C VAL A 10 -11.88 -0.09 -3.23
N ILE A 11 -11.05 0.71 -2.55
CA ILE A 11 -11.29 2.14 -2.39
C ILE A 11 -10.26 2.89 -3.23
N PRO A 12 -10.62 3.35 -4.44
CA PRO A 12 -9.72 4.16 -5.25
C PRO A 12 -9.51 5.52 -4.60
N ASN A 13 -8.33 6.12 -4.80
CA ASN A 13 -7.99 7.45 -4.29
C ASN A 13 -8.24 7.60 -2.78
N PHE A 14 -7.89 6.57 -2.00
CA PHE A 14 -8.12 6.51 -0.55
C PHE A 14 -7.58 7.74 0.19
N ILE A 15 -6.42 8.24 -0.24
CA ILE A 15 -5.84 9.50 0.24
C ILE A 15 -5.91 10.51 -0.91
N GLN A 16 -6.53 11.65 -0.66
CA GLN A 16 -6.73 12.69 -1.67
C GLN A 16 -5.54 13.64 -1.81
N SER A 17 -4.73 13.79 -0.75
CA SER A 17 -3.57 14.67 -0.76
C SER A 17 -2.41 13.98 -1.49
N GLN A 18 -2.11 14.45 -2.70
CA GLN A 18 -1.02 13.92 -3.49
C GLN A 18 0.34 14.26 -2.87
N ASP A 19 0.50 15.46 -2.32
CA ASP A 19 1.72 15.88 -1.62
C ASP A 19 2.03 14.96 -0.44
N PHE A 20 0.99 14.52 0.28
CA PHE A 20 1.14 13.54 1.36
C PHE A 20 1.61 12.18 0.83
N LEU A 21 1.02 11.69 -0.26
CA LEU A 21 1.40 10.41 -0.87
C LEU A 21 2.85 10.43 -1.35
N GLU A 22 3.30 11.53 -1.94
CA GLU A 22 4.69 11.71 -2.39
C GLU A 22 5.67 11.73 -1.22
N GLY A 23 5.33 12.45 -0.14
CA GLY A 23 6.12 12.46 1.09
C GLY A 23 6.24 11.06 1.71
N LEU A 24 5.10 10.37 1.86
CA LEU A 24 5.05 9.01 2.41
C LEU A 24 5.87 8.02 1.57
N GLN A 25 5.74 8.07 0.25
CA GLN A 25 6.52 7.22 -0.65
C GLN A 25 8.02 7.45 -0.46
N LYS A 26 8.45 8.72 -0.37
CA LYS A 26 9.86 9.06 -0.16
C LYS A 26 10.38 8.52 1.17
N GLU A 27 9.59 8.63 2.24
CA GLU A 27 9.96 8.10 3.56
C GLU A 27 10.10 6.57 3.53
N LEU A 28 9.15 5.87 2.91
CA LEU A 28 9.18 4.41 2.79
C LEU A 28 10.39 3.92 1.98
N MET A 29 10.70 4.58 0.86
CA MET A 29 11.86 4.21 0.01
C MET A 29 13.22 4.41 0.69
N ASN A 30 13.28 5.21 1.76
CA ASN A 30 14.49 5.39 2.55
C ASN A 30 14.65 4.36 3.67
N LEU A 31 13.70 3.44 3.83
CA LEU A 31 13.83 2.33 4.77
C LEU A 31 14.68 1.21 4.17
N ASP A 32 15.42 0.52 5.04
CA ASP A 32 16.10 -0.71 4.67
C ASP A 32 15.07 -1.86 4.65
N PHE A 33 14.71 -2.32 3.45
CA PHE A 33 13.86 -3.50 3.28
C PHE A 33 14.72 -4.77 3.36
N HIS A 34 14.47 -5.56 4.40
CA HIS A 34 15.10 -6.86 4.55
C HIS A 34 14.22 -7.97 3.95
N GLU A 35 14.87 -8.95 3.31
CA GLU A 35 14.19 -10.13 2.82
C GLU A 35 13.59 -10.90 3.99
N ASN A 36 12.27 -11.10 3.98
CA ASN A 36 11.62 -11.98 4.92
C ASN A 36 11.90 -13.42 4.49
N LEU A 37 12.96 -14.02 5.05
CA LEU A 37 13.27 -15.43 4.84
C LEU A 37 12.18 -16.27 5.51
N MET A 38 11.23 -16.74 4.71
CA MET A 38 10.27 -17.77 5.12
C MET A 38 11.04 -19.09 5.20
N ILE A 39 11.36 -19.54 6.42
CA ILE A 39 11.84 -20.89 6.72
C ILE A 39 10.63 -21.77 7.02
#